data_AF-A0A7C1AFM4-F1
#
_entry.id   AF-A0A7C1AFM4-F1
#
_cell.length_a   1.000
_cell.length_b   1.000
_cell.length_c   1.000
_cell.angle_alpha   90.00
_cell.angle_beta   90.00
_cell.angle_gamma   90.00
#
_symmetry.space_group_name_H-M   'P 1'
#
loop_
_entity.id
_entity.type
_entity.pdbx_description
1 polymer ?
#
loop_
_entity_poly.entity_id
_entity_poly.type
_entity_poly.pdbx_seq_one_letter_code
_entity_poly.pdbx_strand_id
1 'polypeptide(L)'
;MDEEKKSKKLSTENSGDIARILIDLMKTIKVVSVYPESNPIPVRMKESFKERFTDIIKEYKKLVFTISAGQIIYGGDVVYDDDSSEDALGEIFHSAGITEISFSEDFDYKEAETFFGAIKSYINKEPGAEDLVALFWQAEIDGFKYATLEDIALREYEGDFLIQESCVDKDAIIKPGSYDDSGKIQYSAIFLDDDEEDDEGMMHEDNHEADNFSAIAGLPVAENLPAGFMPSRKRSSSVSSESAGKGSPLPDTTLILNESFTLEKEELQRVRELIDEDEKFDIFTDTIDLLNEMLYQESEFQDFSEVVVLAEKIQSEFIRQSNLVDAGKIIDCLQEAGKRIKTPDKRFQERINSAIVMSGGWEKLSQFSDALNKDSSIKSEDVIAYLSHFGWESLSTVTDLLGVLEFRHHREAICDFLVQHGREHVDIISKGIFDRRWFVVRNTAAVLARIGTDETAPYLEKAITHPDARVRYQVAVGLCREEGSENINLFFELVWDNDERVRQTAINAILELSGEVGLKTIIK
;
A
#
# COMPACT_ATOMS: atom_id res chain seq x y z
N MET A 1 13.00 -38.52 28.82
CA MET A 1 14.14 -37.59 28.78
C MET A 1 15.16 -37.94 27.69
N ASP A 2 15.44 -39.23 27.42
CA ASP A 2 16.32 -39.62 26.30
C ASP A 2 15.62 -39.68 24.94
N GLU A 3 14.31 -39.92 24.86
CA GLU A 3 13.55 -39.85 23.60
C GLU A 3 13.29 -38.41 23.14
N GLU A 4 13.03 -37.49 24.06
CA GLU A 4 12.88 -36.04 23.80
C GLU A 4 14.19 -35.38 23.38
N LYS A 5 15.32 -35.83 23.93
CA LYS A 5 16.65 -35.40 23.47
C LYS A 5 17.04 -36.02 22.13
N LYS A 6 16.45 -37.17 21.76
CA LYS A 6 16.71 -37.83 20.47
C LYS A 6 15.84 -37.22 19.37
N SER A 7 14.58 -36.87 19.64
CA SER A 7 13.71 -36.16 18.68
C SER A 7 14.20 -34.73 18.42
N LYS A 8 14.65 -34.03 19.47
CA LYS A 8 15.19 -32.66 19.35
C LYS A 8 16.59 -32.60 18.73
N LYS A 9 17.32 -33.72 18.71
CA LYS A 9 18.63 -33.82 18.05
C LYS A 9 18.49 -34.24 16.57
N LEU A 10 17.49 -35.06 16.26
CA LEU A 10 17.10 -35.39 14.89
C LEU A 10 16.53 -34.16 14.15
N SER A 11 15.73 -33.32 14.82
CA SER A 11 15.20 -32.08 14.22
C SER A 11 16.30 -31.05 13.92
N THR A 12 17.34 -30.95 14.75
CA THR A 12 18.46 -30.02 14.53
C THR A 12 19.44 -30.47 13.44
N GLU A 13 19.64 -31.78 13.24
CA GLU A 13 20.47 -32.28 12.12
C GLU A 13 19.73 -32.09 10.78
N ASN A 14 18.41 -32.30 10.76
CA ASN A 14 17.56 -32.17 9.58
C ASN A 14 17.40 -30.71 9.11
N SER A 15 17.31 -29.75 10.04
CA SER A 15 17.28 -28.31 9.72
C SER A 15 18.56 -27.85 9.02
N GLY A 16 19.72 -28.45 9.35
CA GLY A 16 21.01 -28.12 8.75
C GLY A 16 21.14 -28.55 7.28
N ASP A 17 20.59 -29.70 6.89
CA ASP A 17 20.61 -30.14 5.49
C ASP A 17 19.62 -29.35 4.62
N ILE A 18 18.51 -28.91 5.21
CA ILE A 18 17.55 -28.00 4.59
C ILE A 18 18.14 -26.59 4.40
N ALA A 19 18.86 -26.05 5.39
CA ALA A 19 19.57 -24.79 5.25
C ALA A 19 20.62 -24.85 4.11
N ARG A 20 21.35 -25.97 4.01
CA ARG A 20 22.34 -26.19 2.93
C ARG A 20 21.68 -26.19 1.55
N ILE A 21 20.54 -26.87 1.40
CA ILE A 21 19.88 -26.94 0.09
C ILE A 21 19.31 -25.58 -0.34
N LEU A 22 18.85 -24.74 0.59
CA LEU A 22 18.42 -23.37 0.29
C LEU A 22 19.59 -22.47 -0.12
N ILE A 23 20.76 -22.60 0.54
CA ILE A 23 21.99 -21.93 0.11
C ILE A 23 22.40 -22.37 -1.31
N ASP A 24 22.28 -23.65 -1.60
CA ASP A 24 22.58 -24.19 -2.93
C ASP A 24 21.56 -23.74 -3.98
N LEU A 25 20.29 -23.60 -3.62
CA LEU A 25 19.24 -23.05 -4.47
C LEU A 25 19.56 -21.61 -4.85
N MET A 26 19.90 -20.76 -3.88
CA MET A 26 20.30 -19.37 -4.12
C MET A 26 21.53 -19.28 -5.04
N LYS A 27 22.58 -20.06 -4.77
CA LYS A 27 23.77 -20.10 -5.64
C LYS A 27 23.44 -20.50 -7.07
N THR A 28 22.55 -21.46 -7.24
CA THR A 28 22.09 -21.93 -8.55
C THR A 28 21.29 -20.84 -9.27
N ILE A 29 20.36 -20.16 -8.58
CA ILE A 29 19.59 -19.02 -9.12
C ILE A 29 20.54 -17.92 -9.63
N LYS A 30 21.54 -17.53 -8.83
CA LYS A 30 22.53 -16.52 -9.22
C LYS A 30 23.27 -16.89 -10.51
N VAL A 31 23.82 -18.10 -10.55
CA VAL A 31 24.61 -18.56 -11.71
C VAL A 31 23.75 -18.68 -12.95
N VAL A 32 22.50 -19.12 -12.83
CA VAL A 32 21.55 -19.20 -13.95
C VAL A 32 21.15 -17.81 -14.44
N SER A 33 21.03 -16.82 -13.54
CA SER A 33 20.61 -15.46 -13.89
C SER A 33 21.73 -14.64 -14.55
N VAL A 34 22.99 -14.86 -14.14
CA VAL A 34 24.16 -14.08 -14.61
C VAL A 34 24.76 -14.61 -15.92
N TYR A 35 24.70 -15.92 -16.17
CA TYR A 35 25.36 -16.51 -17.35
C TYR A 35 24.36 -16.86 -18.47
N PRO A 36 24.74 -16.68 -19.76
CA PRO A 36 23.93 -17.12 -20.89
C PRO A 36 23.72 -18.64 -20.90
N GLU A 37 22.59 -19.09 -21.44
CA GLU A 37 22.15 -20.50 -21.46
C GLU A 37 23.09 -21.44 -22.23
N SER A 38 23.98 -20.88 -23.06
CA SER A 38 25.00 -21.61 -23.81
C SER A 38 26.22 -22.01 -22.97
N ASN A 39 26.30 -21.63 -21.69
CA ASN A 39 27.44 -21.93 -20.83
C ASN A 39 27.25 -23.29 -20.09
N PRO A 40 28.23 -24.21 -20.10
CA PRO A 40 28.13 -25.49 -19.38
C PRO A 40 28.09 -25.35 -17.84
N ILE A 41 28.37 -24.18 -17.27
CA ILE A 41 28.40 -23.95 -15.82
C ILE A 41 26.98 -23.94 -15.20
N PRO A 42 26.01 -23.14 -15.69
CA PRO A 42 24.61 -23.21 -15.26
C PRO A 42 23.99 -24.61 -15.37
N VAL A 43 24.24 -25.32 -16.47
CA VAL A 43 23.70 -26.67 -16.71
C VAL A 43 24.17 -27.63 -15.63
N ARG A 44 25.48 -27.66 -15.34
CA ARG A 44 26.06 -28.51 -14.28
C ARG A 44 25.59 -28.15 -12.87
N MET A 45 25.35 -26.87 -12.59
CA MET A 45 24.80 -26.45 -11.30
C MET A 45 23.34 -26.84 -11.13
N LYS A 46 22.51 -26.70 -12.17
CA LYS A 46 21.12 -27.20 -12.16
C LYS A 46 21.06 -28.71 -11.93
N GLU A 47 21.89 -29.49 -12.63
CA GLU A 47 22.01 -30.94 -12.47
C GLU A 47 22.43 -31.32 -11.03
N SER A 48 23.48 -30.68 -10.50
CA SER A 48 23.99 -30.97 -9.14
C SER A 48 23.04 -30.53 -8.03
N PHE A 49 22.28 -29.45 -8.23
CA PHE A 49 21.21 -29.05 -7.33
C PHE A 49 20.09 -30.09 -7.35
N LYS A 50 19.63 -30.50 -8.54
CA LYS A 50 18.54 -31.47 -8.71
C LYS A 50 18.84 -32.81 -8.05
N GLU A 51 20.03 -33.36 -8.25
CA GLU A 51 20.41 -34.64 -7.62
C GLU A 51 20.27 -34.57 -6.10
N ARG A 52 20.82 -33.52 -5.47
CA ARG A 52 20.76 -33.33 -4.02
C ARG A 52 19.34 -33.01 -3.53
N PHE A 53 18.58 -32.25 -4.31
CA PHE A 53 17.20 -31.90 -3.99
C PHE A 53 16.26 -33.09 -4.09
N THR A 54 16.42 -33.96 -5.11
CA THR A 54 15.65 -35.20 -5.27
C THR A 54 15.91 -36.17 -4.11
N ASP A 55 17.15 -36.27 -3.63
CA ASP A 55 17.48 -37.13 -2.49
C ASP A 55 16.78 -36.66 -1.21
N ILE A 56 16.73 -35.34 -0.97
CA ILE A 56 16.04 -34.74 0.18
C ILE A 56 14.52 -34.88 0.03
N ILE A 57 13.94 -34.58 -1.14
CA ILE A 57 12.50 -34.69 -1.35
C ILE A 57 12.00 -36.13 -1.15
N LYS A 58 12.77 -37.14 -1.59
CA LYS A 58 12.42 -38.56 -1.33
C LYS A 58 12.40 -38.91 0.15
N GLU A 59 13.20 -38.24 0.97
CA GLU A 59 13.25 -38.45 2.40
C GLU A 59 12.08 -37.77 3.13
N TYR A 60 11.75 -36.53 2.76
CA TYR A 60 10.75 -35.71 3.45
C TYR A 60 9.35 -35.72 2.81
N LYS A 61 9.20 -36.28 1.59
CA LYS A 61 8.00 -36.37 0.73
C LYS A 61 7.41 -35.04 0.27
N LYS A 62 7.32 -34.08 1.18
CA LYS A 62 6.85 -32.71 0.91
C LYS A 62 7.63 -31.74 1.80
N LEU A 63 8.25 -30.75 1.16
CA LEU A 63 8.89 -29.64 1.85
C LEU A 63 7.97 -28.42 1.77
N VAL A 64 7.68 -27.78 2.90
CA VAL A 64 6.87 -26.56 2.96
C VAL A 64 7.68 -25.50 3.70
N PHE A 65 7.85 -24.35 3.07
CA PHE A 65 8.63 -23.23 3.57
C PHE A 65 7.74 -22.02 3.69
N THR A 66 7.76 -21.38 4.86
CA THR A 66 7.12 -20.07 5.06
C THR A 66 8.15 -19.00 4.75
N ILE A 67 7.76 -18.05 3.91
CA ILE A 67 8.59 -16.93 3.48
C ILE A 67 8.20 -15.70 4.30
N SER A 68 9.20 -14.98 4.77
CA SER A 68 9.06 -13.69 5.46
C SER A 68 10.11 -12.73 4.92
N ALA A 69 9.96 -11.43 5.18
CA ALA A 69 10.93 -10.41 4.75
C ALA A 69 12.35 -10.79 5.21
N GLY A 70 13.22 -11.14 4.25
CA GLY A 70 14.59 -11.59 4.50
C GLY A 70 14.77 -12.97 5.14
N GLN A 71 13.72 -13.78 5.39
CA GLN A 71 13.85 -15.05 6.13
C GLN A 71 13.01 -16.18 5.53
N ILE A 72 13.55 -17.41 5.60
CA ILE A 72 12.82 -18.65 5.24
C ILE A 72 12.74 -19.56 6.45
N ILE A 73 11.51 -19.96 6.79
CA ILE A 73 11.19 -20.77 7.96
C ILE A 73 10.72 -22.15 7.50
N TYR A 74 11.24 -23.21 8.14
CA TYR A 74 10.81 -24.59 7.93
C TYR A 74 10.52 -25.25 9.28
N GLY A 75 9.32 -25.81 9.45
CA GLY A 75 8.94 -26.53 10.67
C GLY A 75 8.96 -25.66 11.94
N GLY A 76 8.90 -24.33 11.81
CA GLY A 76 8.96 -23.37 12.91
C GLY A 76 10.37 -22.84 13.24
N ASP A 77 11.41 -23.35 12.57
CA ASP A 77 12.80 -22.89 12.73
C ASP A 77 13.23 -22.07 11.50
N VAL A 78 13.94 -20.96 11.73
CA VAL A 78 14.56 -20.17 10.65
C VAL A 78 15.69 -21.00 10.05
N VAL A 79 15.54 -21.41 8.79
CA VAL A 79 16.52 -22.23 8.06
C VAL A 79 17.36 -21.42 7.09
N TYR A 80 16.95 -20.19 6.77
CA TYR A 80 17.69 -19.26 5.93
C TYR A 80 17.41 -17.82 6.37
N ASP A 81 18.46 -17.01 6.41
CA ASP A 81 18.42 -15.59 6.78
C ASP A 81 19.26 -14.80 5.76
N ASP A 82 18.70 -13.73 5.22
CA ASP A 82 19.32 -12.89 4.20
C ASP A 82 20.34 -11.93 4.89
N ASP A 83 21.48 -12.46 5.33
CA ASP A 83 22.53 -11.70 6.05
C ASP A 83 23.19 -10.57 5.21
N SER A 84 22.96 -10.54 3.89
CA SER A 84 23.60 -9.61 2.94
C SER A 84 22.68 -9.30 1.76
N SER A 85 22.81 -8.11 1.16
CA SER A 85 22.12 -7.73 -0.10
C SER A 85 22.47 -8.68 -1.27
N GLU A 86 23.53 -9.46 -1.12
CA GLU A 86 23.90 -10.46 -2.11
C GLU A 86 23.10 -11.77 -1.94
N ASP A 87 22.67 -12.17 -0.74
CA ASP A 87 22.05 -13.47 -0.46
C ASP A 87 20.56 -13.33 -0.11
N ALA A 88 19.81 -12.63 -0.97
CA ALA A 88 18.44 -12.21 -0.70
C ALA A 88 17.36 -13.21 -1.19
N LEU A 89 17.41 -14.48 -0.75
CA LEU A 89 16.48 -15.50 -1.26
C LEU A 89 15.07 -15.29 -0.71
N GLY A 90 14.98 -14.96 0.59
CA GLY A 90 13.72 -14.62 1.22
C GLY A 90 13.11 -13.39 0.56
N GLU A 91 13.93 -12.36 0.33
CA GLU A 91 13.47 -11.10 -0.27
C GLU A 91 12.96 -11.27 -1.71
N ILE A 92 13.58 -12.11 -2.55
CA ILE A 92 13.11 -12.36 -3.93
C ILE A 92 11.67 -12.90 -3.94
N PHE A 93 11.34 -13.83 -3.04
CA PHE A 93 10.00 -14.39 -2.95
C PHE A 93 9.03 -13.44 -2.24
N HIS A 94 9.47 -12.77 -1.18
CA HIS A 94 8.67 -11.81 -0.43
C HIS A 94 8.31 -10.57 -1.25
N SER A 95 9.24 -10.03 -2.05
CA SER A 95 8.99 -8.90 -2.95
C SER A 95 8.01 -9.25 -4.08
N ALA A 96 7.89 -10.53 -4.39
CA ALA A 96 6.89 -11.07 -5.32
C ALA A 96 5.55 -11.42 -4.65
N GLY A 97 5.38 -11.15 -3.35
CA GLY A 97 4.14 -11.43 -2.61
C GLY A 97 3.92 -12.91 -2.28
N ILE A 98 4.96 -13.76 -2.40
CA ILE A 98 4.89 -15.19 -2.07
C ILE A 98 5.20 -15.38 -0.58
N THR A 99 4.25 -15.95 0.15
CA THR A 99 4.30 -16.15 1.60
C THR A 99 4.56 -17.62 1.99
N GLU A 100 4.27 -18.56 1.09
CA GLU A 100 4.57 -19.98 1.27
C GLU A 100 5.01 -20.61 -0.05
N ILE A 101 6.04 -21.46 -0.01
CA ILE A 101 6.42 -22.32 -1.14
C ILE A 101 6.51 -23.77 -0.69
N SER A 102 6.14 -24.70 -1.57
CA SER A 102 6.22 -26.11 -1.28
C SER A 102 6.63 -26.94 -2.48
N PHE A 103 7.41 -27.98 -2.21
CA PHE A 103 7.93 -28.92 -3.20
C PHE A 103 7.50 -30.34 -2.84
N SER A 104 7.02 -31.11 -3.82
CA SER A 104 6.67 -32.53 -3.71
C SER A 104 7.59 -33.43 -4.55
N GLU A 105 7.37 -34.74 -4.46
CA GLU A 105 8.09 -35.77 -5.23
C GLU A 105 7.95 -35.63 -6.76
N ASP A 106 6.96 -34.86 -7.24
CA ASP A 106 6.68 -34.66 -8.66
C ASP A 106 7.60 -33.62 -9.33
N PHE A 107 8.44 -32.93 -8.54
CA PHE A 107 9.39 -31.94 -9.05
C PHE A 107 10.63 -32.62 -9.67
N ASP A 108 10.59 -32.90 -10.97
CA ASP A 108 11.68 -33.54 -11.72
C ASP A 108 12.57 -32.52 -12.48
N TYR A 109 13.50 -33.01 -13.29
CA TYR A 109 14.51 -32.21 -13.98
C TYR A 109 13.90 -31.15 -14.91
N LYS A 110 12.81 -31.49 -15.59
CA LYS A 110 12.13 -30.58 -16.54
C LYS A 110 11.48 -29.42 -15.79
N GLU A 111 10.83 -29.72 -14.67
CA GLU A 111 10.16 -28.78 -13.78
C GLU A 111 11.18 -27.83 -13.13
N ALA A 112 12.35 -28.37 -12.72
CA ALA A 112 13.47 -27.57 -12.24
C ALA A 112 14.01 -26.61 -13.31
N GLU A 113 14.13 -27.03 -14.57
CA GLU A 113 14.54 -26.13 -15.66
C GLU A 113 13.56 -24.98 -15.85
N THR A 114 12.25 -25.27 -15.84
CA THR A 114 11.19 -24.25 -15.95
C THR A 114 11.20 -23.30 -14.75
N PHE A 115 11.37 -23.83 -13.53
CA PHE A 115 11.47 -23.05 -12.29
C PHE A 115 12.62 -22.03 -12.34
N PHE A 116 13.82 -22.47 -12.68
CA PHE A 116 14.97 -21.57 -12.80
C PHE A 116 14.81 -20.59 -13.98
N GLY A 117 14.08 -20.97 -15.03
CA GLY A 117 13.75 -20.10 -16.15
C GLY A 117 12.84 -18.94 -15.76
N ALA A 118 11.77 -19.23 -15.00
CA ALA A 118 10.85 -18.22 -14.48
C ALA A 118 11.57 -17.20 -13.58
N ILE A 119 12.39 -17.69 -12.64
CA ILE A 119 13.16 -16.81 -11.74
C ILE A 119 14.17 -15.96 -12.53
N LYS A 120 14.83 -16.53 -13.54
CA LYS A 120 15.76 -15.79 -14.39
C LYS A 120 15.07 -14.65 -15.15
N SER A 121 13.89 -14.90 -15.72
CA SER A 121 13.12 -13.88 -16.45
C SER A 121 12.71 -12.72 -15.54
N TYR A 122 12.34 -13.03 -14.29
CA TYR A 122 12.04 -12.05 -13.25
C TYR A 122 13.26 -11.22 -12.84
N ILE A 123 14.39 -11.87 -12.49
CA ILE A 123 15.61 -11.18 -12.04
C ILE A 123 16.20 -10.28 -13.13
N ASN A 124 16.21 -10.76 -14.38
CA ASN A 124 16.77 -10.01 -15.50
C ASN A 124 15.79 -8.98 -16.10
N LYS A 125 14.55 -8.90 -15.59
CA LYS A 125 13.48 -8.01 -16.05
C LYS A 125 13.40 -7.95 -17.57
N GLU A 126 13.28 -9.12 -18.20
CA GLU A 126 13.23 -9.21 -19.66
C GLU A 126 12.06 -8.37 -20.23
N PRO A 127 12.17 -7.78 -21.44
CA PRO A 127 11.13 -6.91 -21.97
C PRO A 127 9.79 -7.66 -22.09
N GLY A 128 8.81 -7.29 -21.25
CA GLY A 128 7.51 -7.98 -21.15
C GLY A 128 7.39 -8.98 -20.00
N ALA A 129 8.38 -9.06 -19.10
CA ALA A 129 8.31 -9.91 -17.91
C ALA A 129 7.18 -9.44 -16.98
N GLU A 130 6.21 -10.33 -16.78
CA GLU A 130 5.15 -10.21 -15.77
C GLU A 130 5.72 -10.46 -14.36
N ASP A 131 4.90 -10.28 -13.32
CA ASP A 131 5.30 -10.56 -11.93
C ASP A 131 5.70 -12.03 -11.74
N LEU A 132 6.55 -12.35 -10.75
CA LEU A 132 7.07 -13.71 -10.52
C LEU A 132 5.95 -14.71 -10.25
N VAL A 133 4.87 -14.29 -9.58
CA VAL A 133 3.65 -15.07 -9.38
C VAL A 133 3.02 -15.44 -10.72
N ALA A 134 2.89 -14.49 -11.64
CA ALA A 134 2.34 -14.73 -12.97
C ALA A 134 3.26 -15.66 -13.79
N LEU A 135 4.59 -15.50 -13.69
CA LEU A 135 5.55 -16.38 -14.34
C LEU A 135 5.46 -17.83 -13.82
N PHE A 136 5.31 -18.02 -12.50
CA PHE A 136 5.09 -19.35 -11.93
C PHE A 136 3.72 -19.94 -12.28
N TRP A 137 2.68 -19.11 -12.40
CA TRP A 137 1.37 -19.53 -12.88
C TRP A 137 1.42 -20.03 -14.33
N GLN A 138 2.03 -19.25 -15.24
CA GLN A 138 2.18 -19.62 -16.64
C GLN A 138 3.08 -20.85 -16.85
N ALA A 139 4.05 -21.05 -15.95
CA ALA A 139 5.02 -22.13 -16.05
C ALA A 139 4.44 -23.52 -15.72
N GLU A 140 3.26 -23.61 -15.09
CA GLU A 140 2.57 -24.85 -14.70
C GLU A 140 3.55 -25.93 -14.18
N ILE A 141 4.29 -25.59 -13.12
CA ILE A 141 5.39 -26.42 -12.62
C ILE A 141 4.85 -27.54 -11.75
N ASP A 142 4.87 -28.77 -12.27
CA ASP A 142 4.47 -29.95 -11.50
C ASP A 142 5.35 -30.14 -10.26
N GLY A 143 4.71 -30.46 -9.14
CA GLY A 143 5.38 -30.64 -7.85
C GLY A 143 5.91 -29.39 -7.18
N PHE A 144 5.64 -28.19 -7.72
CA PHE A 144 5.88 -26.91 -7.05
C PHE A 144 4.56 -26.17 -6.83
N LYS A 145 4.26 -25.83 -5.58
CA LYS A 145 3.10 -24.99 -5.21
C LYS A 145 3.56 -23.81 -4.41
N TYR A 146 2.90 -22.68 -4.58
CA TYR A 146 3.15 -21.48 -3.80
C TYR A 146 1.81 -20.91 -3.29
N ALA A 147 1.87 -20.08 -2.27
CA ALA A 147 0.74 -19.30 -1.79
C ALA A 147 1.16 -17.84 -1.62
N THR A 148 0.25 -16.95 -1.95
CA THR A 148 0.36 -15.52 -1.71
C THR A 148 -0.38 -15.13 -0.43
N LEU A 149 -0.20 -13.89 0.01
CA LEU A 149 -0.94 -13.34 1.16
C LEU A 149 -2.46 -13.43 0.95
N GLU A 150 -2.93 -13.23 -0.29
CA GLU A 150 -4.33 -13.39 -0.68
C GLU A 150 -4.79 -14.84 -0.55
N ASP A 151 -3.96 -15.82 -0.95
CA ASP A 151 -4.28 -17.25 -0.84
C ASP A 151 -4.36 -17.73 0.62
N ILE A 152 -3.50 -17.22 1.50
CA ILE A 152 -3.54 -17.55 2.93
C ILE A 152 -4.79 -16.93 3.56
N ALA A 153 -5.10 -15.68 3.25
CA ALA A 153 -6.33 -15.04 3.69
C ALA A 153 -7.56 -15.84 3.24
N LEU A 154 -7.58 -16.32 1.99
CA LEU A 154 -8.68 -17.12 1.44
C LEU A 154 -8.79 -18.52 2.08
N ARG A 155 -7.67 -19.18 2.44
CA ARG A 155 -7.67 -20.48 3.15
C ARG A 155 -8.31 -20.41 4.54
N GLU A 156 -8.33 -19.25 5.19
CA GLU A 156 -9.00 -19.08 6.49
C GLU A 156 -10.53 -18.93 6.36
N TYR A 157 -11.04 -18.56 5.18
CA TYR A 157 -12.48 -18.45 4.89
C TYR A 157 -13.08 -19.75 4.33
N GLU A 158 -12.30 -20.53 3.58
CA GLU A 158 -12.75 -21.76 2.93
C GLU A 158 -11.81 -22.91 3.29
N GLY A 159 -12.27 -23.84 4.13
CA GLY A 159 -11.51 -25.04 4.45
C GLY A 159 -11.09 -25.78 3.17
N ASP A 160 -9.77 -25.79 2.92
CA ASP A 160 -9.06 -26.49 1.83
C ASP A 160 -9.45 -26.09 0.40
N PHE A 161 -9.37 -24.80 0.04
CA PHE A 161 -9.27 -24.40 -1.37
C PHE A 161 -7.85 -23.88 -1.70
N LEU A 162 -7.12 -24.66 -2.52
CA LEU A 162 -5.88 -24.23 -3.17
C LEU A 162 -6.26 -23.79 -4.60
N ILE A 163 -6.00 -22.53 -4.96
CA ILE A 163 -6.34 -21.94 -6.28
C ILE A 163 -5.70 -22.69 -7.47
N GLN A 164 -4.76 -23.61 -7.20
CA GLN A 164 -4.10 -24.44 -8.22
C GLN A 164 -4.85 -25.72 -8.63
N GLU A 165 -5.99 -26.07 -8.01
CA GLU A 165 -6.81 -27.19 -8.49
C GLU A 165 -7.96 -26.73 -9.40
N SER A 166 -7.65 -26.51 -10.69
CA SER A 166 -8.56 -26.91 -11.78
C SER A 166 -7.90 -26.79 -13.16
N CYS A 167 -7.45 -27.90 -13.73
CA CYS A 167 -7.32 -28.06 -15.18
C CYS A 167 -7.50 -29.52 -15.65
N VAL A 168 -8.23 -30.37 -14.92
CA VAL A 168 -8.71 -31.65 -15.48
C VAL A 168 -10.07 -32.00 -14.88
N ASP A 169 -11.15 -31.56 -15.52
CA ASP A 169 -12.21 -32.49 -15.95
C ASP A 169 -13.26 -31.74 -16.78
N LYS A 170 -13.34 -32.13 -18.06
CA LYS A 170 -14.48 -31.82 -18.92
C LYS A 170 -15.53 -32.91 -18.66
N ASP A 171 -16.76 -32.47 -18.44
CA ASP A 171 -18.00 -33.24 -18.37
C ASP A 171 -18.58 -33.51 -16.96
N ALA A 172 -19.18 -32.50 -16.34
CA ALA A 172 -20.29 -32.71 -15.39
C ALA A 172 -21.24 -31.49 -15.31
N ILE A 173 -22.19 -31.46 -16.25
CA ILE A 173 -23.61 -31.11 -16.12
C ILE A 173 -24.07 -30.27 -14.90
N ILE A 174 -24.62 -29.09 -15.23
CA ILE A 174 -25.48 -28.18 -14.45
C ILE A 174 -26.43 -28.88 -13.47
N LYS A 175 -26.47 -28.43 -12.20
CA LYS A 175 -27.71 -28.24 -11.42
C LYS A 175 -27.61 -27.03 -10.46
N PRO A 176 -28.65 -26.18 -10.36
CA PRO A 176 -28.73 -25.06 -9.41
C PRO A 176 -29.46 -25.45 -8.11
N GLY A 177 -29.11 -24.78 -6.99
CA GLY A 177 -29.73 -24.90 -5.66
C GLY A 177 -28.71 -25.34 -4.59
N SER A 178 -28.66 -24.82 -3.37
CA SER A 178 -29.59 -24.00 -2.57
C SER A 178 -28.79 -23.10 -1.62
N TYR A 179 -29.21 -21.85 -1.47
CA TYR A 179 -28.77 -20.97 -0.38
C TYR A 179 -29.69 -21.14 0.83
N ASP A 180 -29.08 -21.43 1.98
CA ASP A 180 -29.56 -21.38 3.37
C ASP A 180 -28.29 -21.71 4.18
N ASP A 181 -27.65 -20.86 4.99
CA ASP A 181 -28.03 -19.96 6.10
C ASP A 181 -27.35 -20.47 7.39
N SER A 182 -26.92 -19.49 8.20
CA SER A 182 -26.40 -19.57 9.56
C SER A 182 -24.93 -19.97 9.77
N GLY A 183 -24.05 -18.98 9.56
CA GLY A 183 -22.72 -18.93 10.18
C GLY A 183 -22.39 -17.52 10.62
N LYS A 184 -22.91 -17.10 11.77
CA LYS A 184 -22.63 -15.79 12.39
C LYS A 184 -21.12 -15.61 12.54
N ILE A 185 -20.53 -14.73 11.74
CA ILE A 185 -19.20 -14.16 11.97
C ILE A 185 -19.42 -12.79 12.62
N GLN A 186 -18.68 -12.59 13.71
CA GLN A 186 -18.76 -11.40 14.55
C GLN A 186 -18.08 -10.24 13.83
N TYR A 187 -18.85 -9.17 13.72
CA TYR A 187 -18.73 -8.11 12.75
C TYR A 187 -18.44 -6.86 13.59
N SER A 188 -17.19 -6.67 14.03
CA SER A 188 -16.85 -5.53 14.91
C SER A 188 -15.77 -4.61 14.35
N ALA A 189 -15.34 -4.79 13.10
CA ALA A 189 -14.31 -3.95 12.48
C ALA A 189 -14.75 -3.27 11.17
N ILE A 190 -16.02 -3.37 10.79
CA ILE A 190 -16.56 -2.85 9.50
C ILE A 190 -17.77 -1.91 9.72
N PHE A 191 -18.09 -1.53 10.96
CA PHE A 191 -19.32 -0.78 11.26
C PHE A 191 -19.07 0.71 11.49
N LEU A 192 -19.94 1.51 10.87
CA LEU A 192 -20.41 2.76 11.46
C LEU A 192 -21.46 2.35 12.50
N ASP A 193 -21.04 2.05 13.72
CA ASP A 193 -21.95 2.00 14.86
C ASP A 193 -22.17 3.47 15.29
N ASP A 194 -23.43 3.92 15.19
CA ASP A 194 -23.95 5.12 15.86
C ASP A 194 -24.51 4.68 17.23
N ASP A 195 -23.66 4.12 18.10
CA ASP A 195 -24.01 3.88 19.49
C ASP A 195 -23.33 4.97 20.36
N GLU A 196 -24.14 5.89 20.87
CA GLU A 196 -23.79 6.72 22.02
C GLU A 196 -23.56 5.80 23.23
N GLU A 197 -22.31 5.61 23.65
CA GLU A 197 -22.00 5.18 25.01
C GLU A 197 -21.14 6.22 25.71
N ASP A 198 -21.66 6.65 26.86
CA ASP A 198 -21.25 7.77 27.67
C ASP A 198 -19.78 7.74 28.12
N ASP A 199 -19.22 8.95 28.11
CA ASP A 199 -17.99 9.38 28.76
C ASP A 199 -18.15 9.29 30.30
N GLU A 200 -17.87 8.11 30.89
CA GLU A 200 -17.65 7.97 32.33
C GLU A 200 -16.20 7.59 32.66
N GLY A 201 -15.40 8.64 32.88
CA GLY A 201 -14.30 8.78 33.82
C GLY A 201 -13.56 7.54 34.33
N MET A 202 -12.35 7.31 33.81
CA MET A 202 -11.30 6.63 34.56
C MET A 202 -10.27 7.65 35.04
N MET A 203 -10.46 8.02 36.30
CA MET A 203 -9.61 8.86 37.13
C MET A 203 -8.19 8.32 37.21
N HIS A 204 -7.23 9.23 37.13
CA HIS A 204 -5.88 9.06 37.64
C HIS A 204 -5.93 8.61 39.11
N GLU A 205 -5.36 7.46 39.44
CA GLU A 205 -4.93 7.16 40.79
C GLU A 205 -3.40 7.11 40.86
N ASP A 206 -2.90 8.16 41.51
CA ASP A 206 -1.59 8.26 42.12
C ASP A 206 -1.30 7.06 43.02
N ASN A 207 -0.05 6.58 43.00
CA ASN A 207 0.59 6.10 44.21
C ASN A 207 2.03 6.61 44.26
N HIS A 208 2.21 7.61 45.12
CA HIS A 208 3.47 8.08 45.66
C HIS A 208 4.01 7.11 46.73
N GLU A 209 5.32 6.86 46.70
CA GLU A 209 6.26 6.83 47.84
C GLU A 209 7.68 6.70 47.22
N ALA A 210 8.51 7.75 47.10
CA ALA A 210 9.35 8.42 48.12
C ALA A 210 10.25 7.41 48.87
N ASP A 211 11.59 7.45 48.94
CA ASP A 211 12.58 8.53 48.92
C ASP A 211 13.99 7.95 48.58
N ASN A 212 14.85 8.67 47.86
CA ASN A 212 15.97 9.42 48.48
C ASN A 212 16.87 10.18 47.46
N PHE A 213 17.23 11.40 47.87
CA PHE A 213 18.16 12.40 47.30
C PHE A 213 19.49 11.84 46.72
N SER A 214 20.16 12.45 45.74
CA SER A 214 20.60 13.86 45.64
C SER A 214 21.01 14.25 44.20
N ALA A 215 20.71 15.50 43.83
CA ALA A 215 21.16 16.19 42.62
C ALA A 215 22.69 16.36 42.54
N ILE A 216 23.21 16.48 41.31
CA ILE A 216 24.03 17.62 40.83
C ILE A 216 24.04 17.59 39.28
N ALA A 217 24.00 18.80 38.72
CA ALA A 217 23.77 19.21 37.35
C ALA A 217 24.80 18.76 36.29
N GLY A 218 24.35 18.73 35.02
CA GLY A 218 25.21 18.94 33.85
C GLY A 218 24.97 18.01 32.65
N LEU A 219 24.05 18.38 31.75
CA LEU A 219 24.02 17.99 30.32
C LEU A 219 25.22 18.63 29.57
N PRO A 220 25.52 18.32 28.27
CA PRO A 220 24.89 17.34 27.37
C PRO A 220 25.86 16.49 26.49
N VAL A 221 25.26 15.44 25.88
CA VAL A 221 25.37 14.98 24.47
C VAL A 221 26.72 14.51 23.91
N ALA A 222 26.76 13.22 23.54
CA ALA A 222 27.56 12.71 22.42
C ALA A 222 26.75 11.64 21.67
N GLU A 223 26.40 11.95 20.43
CA GLU A 223 25.85 11.05 19.41
C GLU A 223 26.91 10.02 19.00
N ASN A 224 26.52 8.75 18.94
CA ASN A 224 27.33 7.68 18.36
C ASN A 224 26.94 7.48 16.88
N LEU A 225 27.83 7.87 15.98
CA LEU A 225 27.85 7.43 14.58
C LEU A 225 28.41 5.99 14.45
N PRO A 226 28.11 5.29 13.34
CA PRO A 226 28.28 3.84 13.19
C PRO A 226 29.71 3.40 12.87
N ALA A 227 29.99 2.14 13.19
CA ALA A 227 31.26 1.46 13.01
C ALA A 227 31.55 1.17 11.53
N GLY A 228 32.65 1.71 10.99
CA GLY A 228 33.04 1.41 9.60
C GLY A 228 34.39 1.92 9.11
N PHE A 229 35.27 2.42 9.98
CA PHE A 229 36.62 2.82 9.57
C PHE A 229 37.65 2.34 10.59
N MET A 230 38.28 1.20 10.33
CA MET A 230 39.44 0.70 11.07
C MET A 230 40.67 0.70 10.15
N PRO A 231 41.62 1.64 10.32
CA PRO A 231 42.99 1.43 9.87
C PRO A 231 43.72 0.62 10.94
N SER A 232 44.15 -0.57 10.54
CA SER A 232 45.00 -1.55 11.22
C SER A 232 45.88 -1.02 12.37
N ARG A 233 45.60 -1.55 13.57
CA ARG A 233 46.42 -1.45 14.77
C ARG A 233 47.60 -2.43 14.68
N LYS A 234 48.82 -1.95 14.38
CA LYS A 234 50.03 -2.72 14.68
C LYS A 234 50.38 -2.56 16.16
N ARG A 235 50.25 -3.64 16.94
CA ARG A 235 51.04 -3.84 18.17
C ARG A 235 52.29 -4.64 17.83
N SER A 236 53.43 -4.06 18.24
CA SER A 236 54.70 -4.66 18.69
C SER A 236 54.61 -6.14 19.10
N SER A 237 55.61 -7.01 18.97
CA SER A 237 57.07 -6.86 18.76
C SER A 237 57.68 -8.27 18.83
N SER A 238 58.75 -8.53 18.09
CA SER A 238 59.95 -9.18 18.66
C SER A 238 61.13 -9.17 17.69
N VAL A 239 62.22 -8.54 18.16
CA VAL A 239 63.62 -9.00 18.07
C VAL A 239 64.41 -8.72 16.78
N SER A 240 65.34 -7.76 16.94
CA SER A 240 66.67 -7.55 16.33
C SER A 240 67.04 -8.14 14.97
N SER A 241 67.44 -7.27 14.04
CA SER A 241 68.77 -7.28 13.38
C SER A 241 68.90 -6.14 12.34
N GLU A 242 69.99 -5.38 12.48
CA GLU A 242 70.78 -4.62 11.51
C GLU A 242 70.19 -4.01 10.21
N SER A 243 70.64 -2.75 9.99
CA SER A 243 70.99 -2.08 8.73
C SER A 243 70.07 -0.96 8.19
N ALA A 244 70.76 0.04 7.63
CA ALA A 244 70.33 1.14 6.75
C ALA A 244 69.85 2.48 7.38
N GLY A 245 70.74 3.47 7.29
CA GLY A 245 70.54 4.92 7.06
C GLY A 245 69.33 5.61 7.67
N LYS A 246 69.53 6.41 8.73
CA LYS A 246 68.51 7.35 9.23
C LYS A 246 68.54 8.66 8.45
N GLY A 247 67.52 8.85 7.62
CA GLY A 247 67.14 10.12 7.02
C GLY A 247 66.78 11.17 8.09
N SER A 248 66.86 12.43 7.67
CA SER A 248 66.47 13.61 8.42
C SER A 248 65.09 13.47 9.07
N PRO A 249 64.83 14.09 10.25
CA PRO A 249 63.52 14.05 10.87
C PRO A 249 62.49 14.65 9.90
N LEU A 250 61.41 13.91 9.63
CA LEU A 250 60.25 14.46 8.93
C LEU A 250 59.70 15.63 9.77
N PRO A 251 59.40 16.79 9.16
CA PRO A 251 58.82 17.91 9.89
C PRO A 251 57.48 17.49 10.49
N ASP A 252 57.24 17.93 11.72
CA ASP A 252 56.05 17.62 12.50
C ASP A 252 54.81 18.19 11.81
N THR A 253 54.06 17.32 11.11
CA THR A 253 52.87 17.71 10.33
C THR A 253 51.65 18.01 11.21
N THR A 254 51.77 17.83 12.53
CA THR A 254 50.72 18.15 13.50
C THR A 254 50.41 19.65 13.58
N LEU A 255 51.37 20.50 13.19
CA LEU A 255 51.19 21.96 13.15
C LEU A 255 50.71 22.49 11.78
N ILE A 256 50.65 21.65 10.74
CA ILE A 256 50.21 22.08 9.39
C ILE A 256 48.68 22.09 9.27
N LEU A 257 47.96 21.41 10.18
CA LEU A 257 46.51 21.22 10.09
C LEU A 257 45.68 22.03 11.10
N ASN A 258 46.28 22.86 11.96
CA ASN A 258 45.56 23.38 13.13
C ASN A 258 45.24 24.89 13.14
N GLU A 259 45.88 25.70 12.29
CA GLU A 259 45.61 27.16 12.24
C GLU A 259 45.10 27.65 10.88
N SER A 260 45.19 26.83 9.84
CA SER A 260 44.75 27.14 8.46
C SER A 260 43.36 26.61 8.10
N PHE A 261 42.69 25.92 9.03
CA PHE A 261 41.33 25.37 8.87
C PHE A 261 40.37 25.85 9.98
N THR A 262 40.71 26.90 10.71
CA THR A 262 39.71 27.61 11.51
C THR A 262 38.97 28.55 10.58
N LEU A 263 37.74 28.21 10.21
CA LEU A 263 36.85 29.13 9.52
C LEU A 263 36.89 30.48 10.24
N GLU A 264 37.27 31.54 9.54
CA GLU A 264 37.22 32.88 10.12
C GLU A 264 35.78 33.19 10.55
N LYS A 265 35.58 34.08 11.52
CA LYS A 265 34.23 34.40 12.01
C LYS A 265 33.28 34.83 10.88
N GLU A 266 33.82 35.44 9.83
CA GLU A 266 33.09 35.82 8.62
C GLU A 266 32.71 34.62 7.75
N GLU A 267 33.56 33.60 7.64
CA GLU A 267 33.27 32.37 6.90
C GLU A 267 32.25 31.50 7.64
N LEU A 268 32.35 31.42 8.98
CA LEU A 268 31.34 30.79 9.83
C LEU A 268 29.98 31.49 9.72
N GLN A 269 29.99 32.82 9.61
CA GLN A 269 28.76 33.60 9.39
C GLN A 269 28.18 33.32 8.01
N ARG A 270 29.01 33.25 6.97
CA ARG A 270 28.59 32.91 5.60
C ARG A 270 28.03 31.49 5.49
N VAL A 271 28.63 30.53 6.19
CA VAL A 271 28.12 29.15 6.27
C VAL A 271 26.79 29.09 7.02
N ARG A 272 26.62 29.89 8.09
CA ARG A 272 25.30 30.03 8.74
C ARG A 272 24.26 30.65 7.83
N GLU A 273 24.63 31.70 7.11
CA GLU A 273 23.72 32.32 6.13
C GLU A 273 23.32 31.32 5.04
N LEU A 274 24.25 30.48 4.56
CA LEU A 274 23.95 29.40 3.61
C LEU A 274 23.04 28.32 4.22
N ILE A 275 23.24 27.95 5.49
CA ILE A 275 22.37 26.99 6.20
C ILE A 275 20.98 27.59 6.43
N ASP A 276 20.88 28.86 6.82
CA ASP A 276 19.61 29.57 7.02
C ASP A 276 18.87 29.84 5.69
N GLU A 277 19.58 29.88 4.56
CA GLU A 277 19.02 29.91 3.21
C GLU A 277 18.56 28.52 2.76
N ASP A 278 19.34 27.47 3.05
CA ASP A 278 18.99 26.07 2.75
C ASP A 278 17.82 25.56 3.62
N GLU A 279 17.72 26.03 4.87
CA GLU A 279 16.58 25.74 5.75
C GLU A 279 15.26 26.37 5.25
N LYS A 280 15.34 27.36 4.35
CA LYS A 280 14.16 27.95 3.68
C LYS A 280 13.82 27.26 2.36
N PHE A 281 14.70 26.41 1.85
CA PHE A 281 14.48 25.70 0.60
C PHE A 281 13.48 24.57 0.83
N ASP A 282 12.25 24.77 0.36
CA ASP A 282 11.20 23.76 0.38
C ASP A 282 11.14 23.12 -0.99
N ILE A 283 11.67 21.91 -1.08
CA ILE A 283 11.77 21.13 -2.33
C ILE A 283 10.43 21.10 -3.07
N PHE A 284 9.30 21.00 -2.37
CA PHE A 284 7.98 20.91 -3.01
C PHE A 284 7.53 22.26 -3.56
N THR A 285 7.53 23.29 -2.72
CA THR A 285 7.11 24.65 -3.10
C THR A 285 8.01 25.24 -4.19
N ASP A 286 9.33 25.12 -4.06
CA ASP A 286 10.28 25.63 -5.05
C ASP A 286 10.17 24.89 -6.39
N THR A 287 9.85 23.58 -6.38
CA THR A 287 9.57 22.83 -7.61
C THR A 287 8.29 23.32 -8.30
N ILE A 288 7.24 23.63 -7.54
CA ILE A 288 6.00 24.20 -8.08
C ILE A 288 6.27 25.59 -8.69
N ASP A 289 7.05 26.43 -8.01
CA ASP A 289 7.40 27.76 -8.50
C ASP A 289 8.23 27.69 -9.78
N LEU A 290 9.21 26.78 -9.85
CA LEU A 290 9.97 26.52 -11.07
C LEU A 290 9.08 26.05 -12.22
N LEU A 291 8.16 25.12 -11.97
CA LEU A 291 7.20 24.65 -12.98
C LEU A 291 6.32 25.80 -13.49
N ASN A 292 5.86 26.66 -12.59
CA ASN A 292 5.04 27.82 -12.94
C ASN A 292 5.81 28.81 -13.82
N GLU A 293 7.08 29.08 -13.48
CA GLU A 293 7.95 29.91 -14.30
C GLU A 293 8.22 29.29 -15.68
N MET A 294 8.47 27.99 -15.75
CA MET A 294 8.67 27.27 -17.01
C MET A 294 7.41 27.37 -17.89
N LEU A 295 6.23 27.03 -17.35
CA LEU A 295 4.97 27.15 -18.08
C LEU A 295 4.70 28.57 -18.59
N TYR A 296 5.22 29.59 -17.92
CA TYR A 296 5.07 30.99 -18.31
C TYR A 296 6.06 31.44 -19.39
N GLN A 297 7.29 30.93 -19.38
CA GLN A 297 8.35 31.33 -20.30
C GLN A 297 8.26 30.60 -21.64
N GLU A 298 7.68 29.40 -21.68
CA GLU A 298 7.60 28.62 -22.90
C GLU A 298 6.71 29.28 -23.96
N SER A 299 7.30 29.51 -25.13
CA SER A 299 6.63 30.14 -26.29
C SER A 299 6.33 29.15 -27.41
N GLU A 300 7.00 28.00 -27.44
CA GLU A 300 6.78 26.94 -28.40
C GLU A 300 5.83 25.87 -27.83
N PHE A 301 4.88 25.40 -28.65
CA PHE A 301 3.87 24.44 -28.19
C PHE A 301 4.46 23.09 -27.78
N GLN A 302 5.52 22.65 -28.45
CA GLN A 302 6.19 21.38 -28.15
C GLN A 302 6.79 21.43 -26.75
N ASP A 303 7.62 22.43 -26.49
CA ASP A 303 8.28 22.61 -25.19
C ASP A 303 7.24 22.84 -24.09
N PHE A 304 6.23 23.67 -24.34
CA PHE A 304 5.10 23.84 -23.41
C PHE A 304 4.41 22.51 -23.07
N SER A 305 4.13 21.67 -24.08
CA SER A 305 3.52 20.36 -23.85
C SER A 305 4.41 19.43 -23.04
N GLU A 306 5.73 19.51 -23.19
CA GLU A 306 6.69 18.75 -22.38
C GLU A 306 6.69 19.22 -20.92
N VAL A 307 6.60 20.52 -20.66
CA VAL A 307 6.45 21.06 -19.30
C VAL A 307 5.13 20.61 -18.67
N VAL A 308 4.03 20.55 -19.42
CA VAL A 308 2.76 20.02 -18.90
C VAL A 308 2.88 18.53 -18.56
N VAL A 309 3.56 17.72 -19.38
CA VAL A 309 3.85 16.31 -19.05
C VAL A 309 4.71 16.21 -17.79
N LEU A 310 5.67 17.11 -17.61
CA LEU A 310 6.50 17.16 -16.41
C LEU A 310 5.65 17.48 -15.17
N ALA A 311 4.73 18.45 -15.26
CA ALA A 311 3.79 18.76 -14.19
C ALA A 311 2.90 17.54 -13.83
N GLU A 312 2.36 16.82 -14.82
CA GLU A 312 1.57 15.60 -14.61
C GLU A 312 2.37 14.49 -13.90
N LYS A 313 3.68 14.39 -14.14
CA LYS A 313 4.58 13.43 -13.49
C LYS A 313 4.90 13.85 -12.06
N ILE A 314 5.22 15.12 -11.84
CA ILE A 314 5.53 15.67 -10.51
C ILE A 314 4.32 15.56 -9.60
N GLN A 315 3.12 15.85 -10.11
CA GLN A 315 1.88 15.63 -9.36
C GLN A 315 1.73 14.17 -8.89
N SER A 316 1.96 13.19 -9.78
CA SER A 316 1.92 11.76 -9.40
C SER A 316 2.95 11.40 -8.33
N GLU A 317 4.13 12.02 -8.37
CA GLU A 317 5.17 11.78 -7.37
C GLU A 317 4.78 12.38 -6.02
N PHE A 318 4.18 13.57 -5.99
CA PHE A 318 3.70 14.20 -4.76
C PHE A 318 2.57 13.39 -4.11
N ILE A 319 1.64 12.85 -4.91
CA ILE A 319 0.60 11.92 -4.42
C ILE A 319 1.24 10.66 -3.81
N ARG A 320 2.26 10.09 -4.46
CA ARG A 320 2.96 8.90 -3.97
C ARG A 320 3.64 9.15 -2.62
N GLN A 321 4.10 10.36 -2.38
CA GLN A 321 4.72 10.79 -1.12
C GLN A 321 3.70 11.27 -0.08
N SER A 322 2.39 11.06 -0.32
CA SER A 322 1.29 11.50 0.55
C SER A 322 1.20 13.03 0.73
N ASN A 323 1.93 13.82 -0.06
CA ASN A 323 1.87 15.28 -0.02
C ASN A 323 0.76 15.80 -0.94
N LEU A 324 -0.47 15.67 -0.45
CA LEU A 324 -1.69 16.01 -1.18
C LEU A 324 -1.86 17.52 -1.41
N VAL A 325 -1.41 18.34 -0.45
CA VAL A 325 -1.54 19.80 -0.53
C VAL A 325 -0.73 20.35 -1.70
N ASP A 326 0.53 19.94 -1.81
CA ASP A 326 1.39 20.40 -2.91
C ASP A 326 1.01 19.77 -4.24
N ALA A 327 0.52 18.53 -4.25
CA ALA A 327 -0.05 17.91 -5.45
C ALA A 327 -1.24 18.72 -6.01
N GLY A 328 -2.08 19.26 -5.13
CA GLY A 328 -3.20 20.13 -5.49
C GLY A 328 -2.73 21.46 -6.12
N LYS A 329 -1.69 22.09 -5.55
CA LYS A 329 -1.10 23.32 -6.08
C LYS A 329 -0.58 23.18 -7.52
N ILE A 330 -0.13 21.99 -7.93
CA ILE A 330 0.26 21.72 -9.33
C ILE A 330 -0.95 21.89 -10.28
N ILE A 331 -2.13 21.44 -9.87
CA ILE A 331 -3.37 21.62 -10.65
C ILE A 331 -3.72 23.10 -10.74
N ASP A 332 -3.62 23.85 -9.64
CA ASP A 332 -3.83 25.31 -9.64
C ASP A 332 -2.86 26.03 -10.58
N CYS A 333 -1.60 25.61 -10.58
CA CYS A 333 -0.58 26.14 -11.49
C CYS A 333 -1.00 25.93 -12.96
N LEU A 334 -1.47 24.74 -13.31
CA LEU A 334 -1.98 24.44 -14.66
C LEU A 334 -3.22 25.28 -15.00
N GLN A 335 -4.17 25.42 -14.06
CA GLN A 335 -5.36 26.23 -14.25
C GLN A 335 -5.04 27.72 -14.44
N GLU A 336 -4.09 28.25 -13.68
CA GLU A 336 -3.69 29.65 -13.73
C GLU A 336 -2.90 29.97 -15.00
N ALA A 337 -2.03 29.05 -15.44
CA ALA A 337 -1.42 29.11 -16.76
C ALA A 337 -2.51 29.15 -17.85
N GLY A 338 -3.56 28.33 -17.70
CA GLY A 338 -4.73 28.30 -18.57
C GLY A 338 -5.41 29.66 -18.70
N LYS A 339 -5.80 30.28 -17.58
CA LYS A 339 -6.51 31.58 -17.57
C LYS A 339 -5.71 32.71 -18.22
N ARG A 340 -4.38 32.66 -18.16
CA ARG A 340 -3.47 33.73 -18.58
C ARG A 340 -3.08 33.68 -20.06
N ILE A 341 -3.20 32.53 -20.70
CA ILE A 341 -2.99 32.39 -22.16
C ILE A 341 -4.10 33.15 -22.88
N LYS A 342 -3.81 34.41 -23.25
CA LYS A 342 -4.69 35.21 -24.10
C LYS A 342 -4.62 34.69 -25.54
N THR A 343 -5.74 34.13 -25.98
CA THR A 343 -6.15 33.85 -27.38
C THR A 343 -5.24 34.49 -28.44
N PRO A 344 -4.55 33.65 -29.25
CA PRO A 344 -5.29 32.92 -30.28
C PRO A 344 -5.14 31.40 -30.24
N ASP A 345 -4.27 30.86 -29.40
CA ASP A 345 -3.80 29.49 -29.57
C ASP A 345 -4.61 28.49 -28.70
N LYS A 346 -5.78 28.10 -29.23
CA LYS A 346 -6.66 27.10 -28.61
C LYS A 346 -5.94 25.81 -28.22
N ARG A 347 -4.85 25.47 -28.92
CA ARG A 347 -4.08 24.26 -28.68
C ARG A 347 -3.46 24.21 -27.27
N PHE A 348 -2.94 25.33 -26.78
CA PHE A 348 -2.35 25.40 -25.44
C PHE A 348 -3.43 25.23 -24.36
N GLN A 349 -4.59 25.87 -24.56
CA GLN A 349 -5.76 25.69 -23.70
C GLN A 349 -6.27 24.25 -23.71
N GLU A 350 -6.40 23.64 -24.88
CA GLU A 350 -6.81 22.25 -25.03
C GLU A 350 -5.81 21.30 -24.33
N ARG A 351 -4.51 21.57 -24.41
CA ARG A 351 -3.47 20.78 -23.74
C ARG A 351 -3.58 20.86 -22.21
N ILE A 352 -3.82 22.05 -21.66
CA ILE A 352 -4.03 22.25 -20.21
C ILE A 352 -5.32 21.56 -19.76
N ASN A 353 -6.44 21.79 -20.47
CA ASN A 353 -7.71 21.17 -20.13
C ASN A 353 -7.61 19.64 -20.17
N SER A 354 -6.91 19.09 -21.17
CA SER A 354 -6.63 17.66 -21.23
C SER A 354 -5.81 17.20 -20.03
N ALA A 355 -4.80 17.96 -19.60
CA ALA A 355 -4.00 17.61 -18.42
C ALA A 355 -4.85 17.56 -17.15
N ILE A 356 -5.71 18.56 -16.93
CA ILE A 356 -6.60 18.64 -15.77
C ILE A 356 -7.60 17.47 -15.77
N VAL A 357 -8.21 17.18 -16.91
CA VAL A 357 -9.15 16.05 -17.04
C VAL A 357 -8.45 14.71 -16.80
N MET A 358 -7.23 14.51 -17.31
CA MET A 358 -6.45 13.29 -17.04
C MET A 358 -6.06 13.19 -15.56
N SER A 359 -5.75 14.31 -14.92
CA SER A 359 -5.41 14.38 -13.49
C SER A 359 -6.59 13.98 -12.60
N GLY A 360 -7.82 14.30 -13.00
CA GLY A 360 -9.05 13.88 -12.33
C GLY A 360 -9.59 12.52 -12.79
N GLY A 361 -8.88 11.80 -13.65
CA GLY A 361 -9.28 10.48 -14.16
C GLY A 361 -8.95 9.34 -13.19
N TRP A 362 -9.54 8.16 -13.44
CA TRP A 362 -9.38 6.98 -12.58
C TRP A 362 -7.93 6.58 -12.35
N GLU A 363 -7.07 6.63 -13.37
CA GLU A 363 -5.66 6.22 -13.24
C GLU A 363 -4.93 7.02 -12.15
N LYS A 364 -5.10 8.35 -12.12
CA LYS A 364 -4.46 9.24 -11.16
C LYS A 364 -5.15 9.18 -9.79
N LEU A 365 -6.48 9.12 -9.79
CA LEU A 365 -7.26 8.99 -8.56
C LEU A 365 -7.10 7.62 -7.88
N SER A 366 -6.76 6.57 -8.62
CA SER A 366 -6.40 5.26 -8.07
C SER A 366 -5.05 5.33 -7.32
N GLN A 367 -4.06 6.05 -7.87
CA GLN A 367 -2.80 6.29 -7.15
C GLN A 367 -3.02 7.09 -5.86
N PHE A 368 -3.98 8.02 -5.89
CA PHE A 368 -4.43 8.75 -4.72
C PHE A 368 -5.08 7.84 -3.68
N SER A 369 -6.00 6.93 -4.07
CA SER A 369 -6.55 5.96 -3.12
C SER A 369 -5.51 5.01 -2.55
N ASP A 370 -4.53 4.59 -3.36
CA ASP A 370 -3.43 3.74 -2.89
C ASP A 370 -2.56 4.46 -1.86
N ALA A 371 -2.34 5.77 -2.03
CA ALA A 371 -1.62 6.60 -1.05
C ALA A 371 -2.42 6.71 0.26
N LEU A 372 -3.74 6.94 0.18
CA LEU A 372 -4.61 6.98 1.36
C LEU A 372 -4.65 5.64 2.11
N ASN A 373 -4.71 4.53 1.39
CA ASN A 373 -4.73 3.20 2.01
C ASN A 373 -3.38 2.82 2.64
N LYS A 374 -2.26 3.41 2.18
CA LYS A 374 -0.94 3.20 2.79
C LYS A 374 -0.73 4.05 4.05
N ASP A 375 -1.31 5.24 4.09
CA ASP A 375 -1.04 6.21 5.14
C ASP A 375 -2.33 6.70 5.80
N SER A 376 -2.64 6.09 6.96
CA SER A 376 -3.78 6.47 7.80
C SER A 376 -3.62 7.81 8.52
N SER A 377 -2.42 8.43 8.48
CA SER A 377 -2.16 9.69 9.16
C SER A 377 -2.59 10.91 8.35
N ILE A 378 -2.89 10.73 7.06
CA ILE A 378 -3.39 11.77 6.17
C ILE A 378 -4.72 12.30 6.71
N LYS A 379 -4.80 13.61 6.92
CA LYS A 379 -5.96 14.25 7.50
C LYS A 379 -7.10 14.38 6.50
N SER A 380 -8.33 14.36 7.01
CA SER A 380 -9.53 14.56 6.20
C SER A 380 -9.54 15.92 5.50
N GLU A 381 -8.97 16.96 6.13
CA GLU A 381 -8.85 18.28 5.51
C GLU A 381 -7.96 18.27 4.27
N ASP A 382 -6.86 17.52 4.29
CA ASP A 382 -5.90 17.44 3.17
C ASP A 382 -6.52 16.67 1.98
N VAL A 383 -7.31 15.63 2.27
CA VAL A 383 -8.11 14.90 1.27
C VAL A 383 -9.11 15.83 0.58
N ILE A 384 -9.89 16.58 1.36
CA ILE A 384 -10.90 17.50 0.82
C ILE A 384 -10.22 18.64 0.04
N ALA A 385 -9.13 19.20 0.57
CA ALA A 385 -8.37 20.26 -0.10
C ALA A 385 -7.85 19.80 -1.47
N TYR A 386 -7.25 18.62 -1.54
CA TYR A 386 -6.76 18.06 -2.80
C TYR A 386 -7.89 17.85 -3.81
N LEU A 387 -9.00 17.24 -3.39
CA LEU A 387 -10.14 16.98 -4.27
C LEU A 387 -10.83 18.27 -4.76
N SER A 388 -10.74 19.36 -3.99
CA SER A 388 -11.31 20.67 -4.33
C SER A 388 -10.63 21.36 -5.52
N HIS A 389 -9.47 20.89 -5.95
CA HIS A 389 -8.81 21.40 -7.17
C HIS A 389 -9.43 20.83 -8.47
N PHE A 390 -10.26 19.79 -8.38
CA PHE A 390 -10.93 19.19 -9.54
C PHE A 390 -12.32 19.77 -9.78
N GLY A 391 -12.74 19.72 -11.04
CA GLY A 391 -14.09 20.11 -11.46
C GLY A 391 -15.12 19.00 -11.27
N TRP A 392 -16.35 19.27 -11.71
CA TRP A 392 -17.47 18.34 -11.65
C TRP A 392 -17.23 17.04 -12.43
N GLU A 393 -16.31 17.06 -13.40
CA GLU A 393 -15.95 15.92 -14.24
C GLU A 393 -15.38 14.74 -13.44
N SER A 394 -14.74 15.01 -12.30
CA SER A 394 -14.14 13.97 -11.45
C SER A 394 -15.13 13.34 -10.46
N LEU A 395 -16.31 13.94 -10.24
CA LEU A 395 -17.25 13.51 -9.19
C LEU A 395 -17.66 12.04 -9.32
N SER A 396 -17.87 11.57 -10.55
CA SER A 396 -18.17 10.16 -10.80
C SER A 396 -17.02 9.26 -10.36
N THR A 397 -15.79 9.61 -10.73
CA THR A 397 -14.59 8.83 -10.41
C THR A 397 -14.30 8.87 -8.91
N VAL A 398 -14.48 10.02 -8.26
CA VAL A 398 -14.36 10.18 -6.81
C VAL A 398 -15.40 9.34 -6.06
N THR A 399 -16.63 9.23 -6.58
CA THR A 399 -17.67 8.35 -6.01
C THR A 399 -17.25 6.89 -6.05
N ASP A 400 -16.60 6.45 -7.13
CA ASP A 400 -16.11 5.07 -7.27
C ASP A 400 -14.98 4.75 -6.27
N LEU A 401 -14.15 5.74 -5.89
CA LEU A 401 -13.08 5.56 -4.90
C LEU A 401 -13.59 5.09 -3.53
N LEU A 402 -14.83 5.46 -3.15
CA LEU A 402 -15.44 5.01 -1.90
C LEU A 402 -15.52 3.48 -1.77
N GLY A 403 -15.44 2.75 -2.90
CA GLY A 403 -15.43 1.28 -2.91
C GLY A 403 -14.07 0.65 -2.63
N VAL A 404 -12.98 1.42 -2.73
CA VAL A 404 -11.59 0.92 -2.65
C VAL A 404 -10.89 1.36 -1.34
N LEU A 405 -11.37 2.41 -0.69
CA LEU A 405 -10.75 2.94 0.51
C LEU A 405 -10.93 2.05 1.76
N GLU A 406 -9.83 1.85 2.48
CA GLU A 406 -9.75 0.99 3.67
C GLU A 406 -10.10 1.75 4.97
N PHE A 407 -9.68 3.01 5.11
CA PHE A 407 -9.90 3.79 6.33
C PHE A 407 -11.23 4.55 6.34
N ARG A 408 -11.89 4.55 7.51
CA ARG A 408 -13.21 5.19 7.71
C ARG A 408 -13.15 6.71 7.54
N HIS A 409 -12.18 7.37 8.17
CA HIS A 409 -12.08 8.83 8.12
C HIS A 409 -11.81 9.36 6.70
N HIS A 410 -11.03 8.65 5.88
CA HIS A 410 -10.86 8.99 4.45
C HIS A 410 -12.15 8.82 3.66
N ARG A 411 -12.91 7.75 3.90
CA ARG A 411 -14.24 7.56 3.27
C ARG A 411 -15.21 8.66 3.67
N GLU A 412 -15.20 9.06 4.94
CA GLU A 412 -16.01 10.18 5.44
C GLU A 412 -15.60 11.49 4.76
N ALA A 413 -14.30 11.77 4.66
CA ALA A 413 -13.78 12.96 3.97
C ALA A 413 -14.20 13.02 2.49
N ILE A 414 -14.10 11.91 1.75
CA ILE A 414 -14.58 11.85 0.36
C ILE A 414 -16.10 12.00 0.28
N CYS A 415 -16.86 11.37 1.19
CA CYS A 415 -18.31 11.57 1.24
C CYS A 415 -18.68 13.04 1.48
N ASP A 416 -17.99 13.71 2.42
CA ASP A 416 -18.23 15.11 2.76
C ASP A 416 -17.94 16.03 1.56
N PHE A 417 -16.81 15.79 0.87
CA PHE A 417 -16.48 16.45 -0.38
C PHE A 417 -17.58 16.26 -1.44
N LEU A 418 -18.03 15.01 -1.66
CA LEU A 418 -19.07 14.71 -2.65
C LEU A 418 -20.43 15.33 -2.29
N VAL A 419 -20.79 15.42 -1.01
CA VAL A 419 -22.03 16.10 -0.59
C VAL A 419 -21.93 17.60 -0.81
N GLN A 420 -20.77 18.21 -0.53
CA GLN A 420 -20.57 19.64 -0.70
C GLN A 420 -20.57 20.06 -2.18
N HIS A 421 -19.83 19.34 -3.04
CA HIS A 421 -19.66 19.67 -4.45
C HIS A 421 -20.68 18.99 -5.38
N GLY A 422 -21.31 17.92 -4.92
CA GLY A 422 -22.30 17.15 -5.68
C GLY A 422 -23.69 17.76 -5.73
N ARG A 423 -24.00 18.72 -4.85
CA ARG A 423 -25.30 19.42 -4.81
C ARG A 423 -25.66 20.10 -6.14
N GLU A 424 -24.67 20.60 -6.87
CA GLU A 424 -24.86 21.27 -8.17
C GLU A 424 -24.90 20.28 -9.36
N HIS A 425 -24.52 19.02 -9.14
CA HIS A 425 -24.28 18.01 -10.19
C HIS A 425 -24.83 16.63 -9.80
N VAL A 426 -26.07 16.59 -9.32
CA VAL A 426 -26.78 15.36 -8.90
C VAL A 426 -26.87 14.37 -10.07
N ASP A 427 -27.02 14.85 -11.30
CA ASP A 427 -27.08 14.06 -12.52
C ASP A 427 -25.81 13.21 -12.78
N ILE A 428 -24.66 13.66 -12.28
CA ILE A 428 -23.38 12.97 -12.44
C ILE A 428 -23.24 11.86 -11.41
N ILE A 429 -23.45 12.20 -10.14
CA ILE A 429 -23.35 11.25 -9.02
C ILE A 429 -24.40 10.14 -9.18
N SER A 430 -25.62 10.50 -9.56
CA SER A 430 -26.73 9.56 -9.69
C SER A 430 -26.52 8.45 -10.75
N LYS A 431 -25.55 8.58 -11.66
CA LYS A 431 -25.19 7.50 -12.61
C LYS A 431 -24.80 6.21 -11.89
N GLY A 432 -24.17 6.31 -10.71
CA GLY A 432 -23.75 5.14 -9.93
C GLY A 432 -24.91 4.27 -9.42
N ILE A 433 -26.14 4.80 -9.33
CA ILE A 433 -27.34 4.02 -8.96
C ILE A 433 -27.69 2.95 -9.99
N PHE A 434 -27.20 3.09 -11.22
CA PHE A 434 -27.46 2.15 -12.32
C PHE A 434 -26.35 1.11 -12.50
N ASP A 435 -25.32 1.12 -11.65
CA ASP A 435 -24.22 0.18 -11.72
C ASP A 435 -24.65 -1.24 -11.27
N ARG A 436 -23.97 -2.27 -11.80
CA ARG A 436 -24.23 -3.67 -11.46
C ARG A 436 -23.70 -4.06 -10.07
N ARG A 437 -22.65 -3.40 -9.60
CA ARG A 437 -21.96 -3.70 -8.35
C ARG A 437 -22.71 -3.02 -7.20
N TRP A 438 -23.22 -3.82 -6.28
CA TRP A 438 -24.07 -3.34 -5.17
C TRP A 438 -23.38 -2.27 -4.30
N PHE A 439 -22.06 -2.31 -4.14
CA PHE A 439 -21.32 -1.34 -3.31
C PHE A 439 -21.22 0.03 -3.97
N VAL A 440 -21.15 0.12 -5.31
CA VAL A 440 -21.19 1.39 -6.04
C VAL A 440 -22.56 2.04 -5.88
N VAL A 441 -23.62 1.23 -6.03
CA VAL A 441 -25.01 1.67 -5.81
C VAL A 441 -25.20 2.14 -4.37
N ARG A 442 -24.68 1.39 -3.37
CA ARG A 442 -24.71 1.76 -1.96
C ARG A 442 -24.02 3.10 -1.70
N ASN A 443 -22.79 3.27 -2.17
CA ASN A 443 -22.00 4.49 -1.95
C ASN A 443 -22.68 5.70 -2.59
N THR A 444 -23.18 5.53 -3.81
CA THR A 444 -23.95 6.55 -4.52
C THR A 444 -25.22 6.92 -3.75
N ALA A 445 -25.96 5.92 -3.26
CA ALA A 445 -27.16 6.14 -2.46
C ALA A 445 -26.86 6.87 -1.15
N ALA A 446 -25.72 6.59 -0.49
CA ALA A 446 -25.28 7.29 0.70
C ALA A 446 -25.09 8.79 0.44
N VAL A 447 -24.37 9.12 -0.64
CA VAL A 447 -24.08 10.51 -1.02
C VAL A 447 -25.37 11.23 -1.42
N LEU A 448 -26.22 10.61 -2.25
CA LEU A 448 -27.49 11.21 -2.67
C LEU A 448 -28.44 11.45 -1.50
N ALA A 449 -28.52 10.52 -0.55
CA ALA A 449 -29.36 10.66 0.64
C ALA A 449 -28.91 11.83 1.52
N ARG A 450 -27.59 12.05 1.64
CA ARG A 450 -27.01 13.22 2.35
C ARG A 450 -27.14 14.53 1.56
N ILE A 451 -27.22 14.48 0.22
CA ILE A 451 -27.48 15.67 -0.59
C ILE A 451 -28.91 16.16 -0.36
N GLY A 452 -29.89 15.24 -0.29
CA GLY A 452 -31.22 15.51 0.23
C GLY A 452 -32.08 16.49 -0.58
N THR A 453 -31.75 16.77 -1.85
CA THR A 453 -32.55 17.67 -2.70
C THR A 453 -33.69 16.91 -3.41
N ASP A 454 -34.75 17.61 -3.82
CA ASP A 454 -35.84 17.07 -4.66
C ASP A 454 -35.35 16.29 -5.89
N GLU A 455 -34.21 16.70 -6.47
CA GLU A 455 -33.61 16.04 -7.64
C GLU A 455 -33.07 14.63 -7.33
N THR A 456 -32.75 14.34 -6.07
CA THR A 456 -32.25 13.02 -5.62
C THR A 456 -33.36 12.00 -5.41
N ALA A 457 -34.59 12.45 -5.14
CA ALA A 457 -35.74 11.60 -4.82
C ALA A 457 -35.96 10.42 -5.80
N PRO A 458 -36.00 10.60 -7.14
CA PRO A 458 -36.24 9.49 -8.06
C PRO A 458 -35.11 8.44 -8.05
N TYR A 459 -33.89 8.85 -7.69
CA TYR A 459 -32.75 7.95 -7.60
C TYR A 459 -32.76 7.17 -6.28
N LEU A 460 -33.18 7.80 -5.19
CA LEU A 460 -33.39 7.14 -3.90
C LEU A 460 -34.56 6.17 -3.95
N GLU A 461 -35.68 6.52 -4.60
CA GLU A 461 -36.81 5.61 -4.90
C GLU A 461 -36.35 4.35 -5.62
N LYS A 462 -35.41 4.49 -6.56
CA LYS A 462 -34.83 3.32 -7.22
C LYS A 462 -33.96 2.51 -6.26
N ALA A 463 -33.13 3.16 -5.44
CA ALA A 463 -32.22 2.50 -4.51
C ALA A 463 -32.95 1.69 -3.42
N ILE A 464 -34.11 2.16 -2.93
CA ILE A 464 -34.93 1.42 -1.95
C ILE A 464 -35.55 0.14 -2.52
N THR A 465 -35.66 -0.01 -3.84
CA THR A 465 -36.14 -1.25 -4.48
C THR A 465 -35.01 -2.23 -4.83
N HIS A 466 -33.77 -1.90 -4.50
CA HIS A 466 -32.60 -2.70 -4.86
C HIS A 466 -32.63 -4.07 -4.13
N PRO A 467 -32.26 -5.19 -4.78
CA PRO A 467 -32.32 -6.53 -4.17
C PRO A 467 -31.42 -6.68 -2.93
N ASP A 468 -30.28 -6.00 -2.91
CA ASP A 468 -29.35 -6.03 -1.78
C ASP A 468 -29.83 -5.14 -0.62
N ALA A 469 -30.03 -5.74 0.55
CA ALA A 469 -30.50 -5.05 1.75
C ALA A 469 -29.54 -3.96 2.25
N ARG A 470 -28.25 -4.06 1.98
CA ARG A 470 -27.25 -3.07 2.41
C ARG A 470 -27.42 -1.73 1.69
N VAL A 471 -27.86 -1.78 0.43
CA VAL A 471 -28.19 -0.57 -0.34
C VAL A 471 -29.40 0.12 0.29
N ARG A 472 -30.45 -0.65 0.59
CA ARG A 472 -31.69 -0.13 1.22
C ARG A 472 -31.44 0.42 2.62
N TYR A 473 -30.60 -0.26 3.40
CA TYR A 473 -30.15 0.20 4.72
C TYR A 473 -29.42 1.53 4.63
N GLN A 474 -28.52 1.69 3.65
CA GLN A 474 -27.78 2.94 3.49
C GLN A 474 -28.68 4.12 3.11
N VAL A 475 -29.72 3.88 2.31
CA VAL A 475 -30.75 4.89 2.03
C VAL A 475 -31.45 5.29 3.32
N ALA A 476 -31.87 4.32 4.15
CA ALA A 476 -32.51 4.59 5.43
C ALA A 476 -31.63 5.48 6.33
N VAL A 477 -30.36 5.11 6.53
CA VAL A 477 -29.40 5.87 7.36
C VAL A 477 -29.18 7.28 6.83
N GLY A 478 -28.97 7.43 5.51
CA GLY A 478 -28.72 8.73 4.92
C GLY A 478 -29.91 9.68 5.05
N LEU A 479 -31.14 9.15 4.96
CA LEU A 479 -32.36 9.93 5.15
C LEU A 479 -32.57 10.34 6.63
N CYS A 480 -32.07 9.59 7.62
CA CYS A 480 -32.19 9.97 9.03
C CYS A 480 -31.40 11.25 9.36
N ARG A 481 -30.25 11.43 8.71
CA ARG A 481 -29.27 12.48 9.06
C ARG A 481 -29.65 13.86 8.53
N GLU A 482 -30.51 13.95 7.52
CA GLU A 482 -30.97 15.22 6.97
C GLU A 482 -32.39 15.52 7.49
N GLU A 483 -32.55 16.57 8.31
CA GLU A 483 -33.84 17.02 8.87
C GLU A 483 -34.78 17.67 7.83
N GLY A 484 -34.76 17.17 6.58
CA GLY A 484 -35.51 17.69 5.43
C GLY A 484 -36.68 16.78 5.06
N SER A 485 -37.90 17.24 5.30
CA SER A 485 -39.15 16.50 5.16
C SER A 485 -39.57 16.05 3.75
N GLU A 486 -38.71 16.19 2.74
CA GLU A 486 -39.06 15.98 1.32
C GLU A 486 -39.09 14.48 0.95
N ASN A 487 -38.27 13.65 1.62
CA ASN A 487 -38.17 12.21 1.36
C ASN A 487 -38.87 11.33 2.41
N ILE A 488 -39.73 11.90 3.26
CA ILE A 488 -40.40 11.15 4.34
C ILE A 488 -41.20 9.95 3.79
N ASN A 489 -41.75 10.07 2.58
CA ASN A 489 -42.51 9.01 1.96
C ASN A 489 -41.67 7.73 1.71
N LEU A 490 -40.35 7.86 1.54
CA LEU A 490 -39.45 6.71 1.35
C LEU A 490 -39.32 5.90 2.63
N PHE A 491 -39.38 6.52 3.81
CA PHE A 491 -39.40 5.78 5.07
C PHE A 491 -40.64 4.89 5.18
N PHE A 492 -41.77 5.30 4.61
CA PHE A 492 -43.00 4.52 4.68
C PHE A 492 -42.89 3.19 3.93
N GLU A 493 -42.07 3.12 2.88
CA GLU A 493 -41.78 1.87 2.19
C GLU A 493 -40.76 1.02 2.97
N LEU A 494 -39.74 1.65 3.56
CA LEU A 494 -38.66 0.98 4.29
C LEU A 494 -39.07 0.37 5.64
N VAL A 495 -40.12 0.90 6.29
CA VAL A 495 -40.68 0.30 7.52
C VAL A 495 -41.16 -1.14 7.29
N TRP A 496 -41.56 -1.47 6.07
CA TRP A 496 -42.07 -2.79 5.70
C TRP A 496 -41.02 -3.64 4.96
N ASP A 497 -39.74 -3.27 5.03
CA ASP A 497 -38.66 -4.02 4.39
C ASP A 497 -38.53 -5.45 4.94
N ASN A 498 -38.01 -6.37 4.13
CA ASN A 498 -37.75 -7.74 4.57
C ASN A 498 -36.57 -7.82 5.56
N ASP A 499 -35.58 -6.93 5.45
CA ASP A 499 -34.41 -6.90 6.36
C ASP A 499 -34.73 -6.14 7.64
N GLU A 500 -34.40 -6.75 8.79
CA GLU A 500 -34.70 -6.19 10.11
C GLU A 500 -33.97 -4.87 10.39
N ARG A 501 -32.71 -4.73 9.96
CA ARG A 501 -31.92 -3.52 10.21
C ARG A 501 -32.48 -2.34 9.45
N VAL A 502 -32.92 -2.57 8.21
CA VAL A 502 -33.59 -1.56 7.38
C VAL A 502 -34.87 -1.08 8.07
N ARG A 503 -35.71 -2.02 8.54
CA ARG A 503 -36.96 -1.68 9.26
C ARG A 503 -36.69 -0.89 10.53
N GLN A 504 -35.76 -1.36 11.37
CA GLN A 504 -35.44 -0.70 12.65
C GLN A 504 -34.92 0.73 12.41
N THR A 505 -34.01 0.91 11.46
CA THR A 505 -33.48 2.23 11.10
C THR A 505 -34.59 3.15 10.62
N ALA A 506 -35.47 2.67 9.73
CA ALA A 506 -36.60 3.46 9.24
C ALA A 506 -37.61 3.82 10.34
N ILE A 507 -37.87 2.90 11.28
CA ILE A 507 -38.74 3.15 12.43
C ILE A 507 -38.11 4.20 13.37
N ASN A 508 -36.83 4.06 13.69
CA ASN A 508 -36.11 5.02 14.54
C ASN A 508 -36.11 6.41 13.89
N ALA A 509 -35.84 6.49 12.59
CA ALA A 509 -35.91 7.73 11.82
C ALA A 509 -37.28 8.42 11.94
N ILE A 510 -38.37 7.64 11.79
CA ILE A 510 -39.74 8.16 11.91
C ILE A 510 -40.05 8.62 13.34
N LEU A 511 -39.49 7.96 14.35
CA LEU A 511 -39.67 8.33 15.75
C LEU A 511 -38.90 9.61 16.12
N GLU A 512 -37.72 9.81 15.52
CA GLU A 512 -36.91 11.02 15.68
C GLU A 512 -37.50 12.23 14.93
N LEU A 513 -38.19 11.99 13.80
CA LEU A 513 -38.97 12.99 13.07
C LEU A 513 -40.18 13.46 13.91
N SER A 514 -39.96 14.50 14.71
CA SER A 514 -40.95 15.07 15.64
C SER A 514 -42.21 15.61 14.94
N GLY A 515 -43.34 14.89 15.01
CA GLY A 515 -44.67 15.42 14.60
C GLY A 515 -45.80 14.41 14.34
N GLU A 516 -47.00 14.92 14.05
CA GLU A 516 -48.24 14.16 13.69
C GLU A 516 -48.06 13.19 12.50
N VAL A 517 -46.99 13.35 11.71
CA VAL A 517 -46.70 12.55 10.52
C VAL A 517 -46.22 11.14 10.90
N GLY A 518 -45.37 10.99 11.93
CA GLY A 518 -44.88 9.67 12.36
C GLY A 518 -45.95 8.81 13.04
N LEU A 519 -46.92 9.44 13.71
CA LEU A 519 -48.03 8.73 14.37
C LEU A 519 -49.08 8.18 13.38
N LYS A 520 -49.28 8.84 12.22
CA LYS A 520 -50.22 8.36 11.19
C LYS A 520 -49.72 7.10 10.46
N THR A 521 -48.44 6.78 10.56
CA THR A 521 -47.82 5.68 9.82
C THR A 521 -47.64 4.40 10.62
N ILE A 522 -47.44 4.50 11.94
CA ILE A 522 -47.34 3.33 12.82
C ILE A 522 -48.71 2.66 13.02
N ILE A 523 -49.80 3.41 12.80
CA ILE A 523 -51.17 2.94 12.98
C ILE A 523 -51.82 2.75 11.60
N LYS A 524 -52.02 1.50 11.18
CA LYS A 524 -52.97 1.15 10.12
C LYS A 524 -54.14 0.36 10.67
#